data_AF-A0A4R5G2T8-F1
#
_entry.id   AF-A0A4R5G2T8-F1
#
_cell.length_a   1.000
_cell.length_b   1.000
_cell.length_c   1.000
_cell.angle_alpha   90.00
_cell.angle_beta   90.00
_cell.angle_gamma   90.00
#
_symmetry.space_group_name_H-M   'P 1'
#
loop_
_entity.id
_entity.type
_entity.pdbx_description
1 polymer ?
#
loop_
_entity_poly.entity_id
_entity_poly.type
_entity_poly.pdbx_seq_one_letter_code
_entity_poly.pdbx_strand_id
1 'polypeptide(L)'
;MKKRHKHEKKSKKSLLLVNIILFLACIIAGAILFFTLKESHSILSAEKTEQISKKSDQQTSTTPSTEQTSVNQANDNNSEVNWVQQDSDVSLPILMYHAIHVMAPEEASNANLIVDPTTFESHIKRVSDEGYYFLTPEEAYKVLTENVLPNGNPKIIWLTFDDSLWDFYDNAYPILKKYKAKATNNVITSTVGN
;
A
#
# COMPACT_ATOMS: atom_id res chain seq x y z
N MET A 1 75.27 -14.16 -44.54
CA MET A 1 74.30 -14.95 -43.75
C MET A 1 73.50 -14.02 -42.83
N LYS A 2 72.20 -13.81 -43.09
CA LYS A 2 71.27 -13.15 -42.14
C LYS A 2 69.99 -13.98 -42.06
N LYS A 3 69.75 -14.56 -40.87
CA LYS A 3 68.56 -15.36 -40.55
C LYS A 3 67.33 -14.44 -40.53
N ARG A 4 66.27 -14.83 -41.23
CA ARG A 4 65.00 -14.09 -41.31
C ARG A 4 64.00 -14.75 -40.36
N HIS A 5 63.61 -14.05 -39.30
CA HIS A 5 62.67 -14.53 -38.27
C HIS A 5 61.26 -14.71 -38.84
N LYS A 6 60.66 -15.86 -38.55
CA LYS A 6 59.27 -16.21 -38.88
C LYS A 6 58.35 -15.62 -37.81
N HIS A 7 57.46 -14.72 -38.20
CA HIS A 7 56.45 -14.15 -37.30
C HIS A 7 55.29 -15.14 -37.15
N GLU A 8 55.12 -15.74 -35.98
CA GLU A 8 53.95 -16.58 -35.69
C GLU A 8 52.70 -15.70 -35.50
N LYS A 9 51.67 -15.95 -36.30
CA LYS A 9 50.35 -15.34 -36.14
C LYS A 9 49.65 -16.00 -34.94
N LYS A 10 49.63 -15.34 -33.78
CA LYS A 10 48.79 -15.75 -32.64
C LYS A 10 47.31 -15.74 -33.06
N SER A 11 46.63 -16.88 -32.89
CA SER A 11 45.25 -17.06 -33.37
C SER A 11 44.26 -16.25 -32.55
N LYS A 12 43.34 -15.55 -33.23
CA LYS A 12 42.26 -14.73 -32.63
C LYS A 12 41.31 -15.52 -31.70
N LYS A 13 41.39 -16.86 -31.70
CA LYS A 13 40.58 -17.74 -30.83
C LYS A 13 40.86 -17.56 -29.34
N SER A 14 42.11 -17.24 -28.98
CA SER A 14 42.47 -16.97 -27.58
C SER A 14 41.84 -15.67 -27.07
N LEU A 15 41.66 -14.67 -27.94
CA LEU A 15 41.06 -13.38 -27.58
C LEU A 15 39.54 -13.51 -27.39
N LEU A 16 38.90 -14.38 -28.19
CA LEU A 16 37.49 -14.73 -28.02
C LEU A 16 37.22 -15.43 -26.68
N LEU A 17 38.08 -16.37 -26.29
CA LEU A 17 37.97 -17.07 -25.00
C LEU A 17 38.10 -16.12 -23.81
N VAL A 18 39.04 -15.17 -23.86
CA VAL A 18 39.20 -14.15 -22.81
C VAL A 18 37.94 -13.28 -22.68
N ASN A 19 37.33 -12.88 -23.80
CA ASN A 19 36.10 -12.08 -23.77
C ASN A 19 34.89 -12.87 -23.21
N ILE A 20 34.80 -14.17 -23.51
CA ILE A 20 33.73 -15.03 -22.96
C ILE A 20 33.91 -15.19 -21.43
N ILE A 21 35.14 -15.40 -20.96
CA ILE A 21 35.44 -15.49 -19.52
C ILE A 21 35.10 -14.18 -18.81
N LEU A 22 35.44 -13.04 -19.41
CA LEU A 22 35.12 -11.72 -18.86
C LEU A 22 33.60 -11.51 -18.76
N PHE A 23 32.85 -11.90 -19.79
CA PHE A 23 31.39 -11.78 -19.81
C PHE A 23 30.72 -12.65 -18.73
N LEU A 24 31.18 -13.90 -18.57
CA LEU A 24 30.71 -14.79 -17.50
C LEU A 24 31.03 -14.23 -16.10
N ALA A 25 32.23 -13.66 -15.90
CA ALA A 25 32.60 -13.03 -14.65
C ALA A 25 31.70 -11.83 -14.31
N CYS A 26 31.33 -11.01 -15.30
CA CYS A 26 30.39 -9.90 -15.11
C CYS A 26 28.99 -10.37 -14.70
N ILE A 27 28.48 -11.45 -15.29
CA ILE A 27 27.17 -12.02 -14.92
C ILE A 27 27.20 -12.51 -13.47
N ILE A 28 28.26 -13.22 -13.07
CA ILE A 28 28.40 -13.73 -11.71
C ILE A 28 28.49 -12.58 -10.70
N ALA A 29 29.29 -11.54 -10.99
CA ALA A 29 29.39 -10.36 -10.14
C ALA A 29 28.06 -9.61 -10.03
N GLY A 30 27.31 -9.49 -11.13
CA GLY A 30 25.98 -8.88 -11.13
C GLY A 30 24.95 -9.68 -10.32
N ALA A 31 24.99 -11.01 -10.40
CA ALA A 31 24.14 -11.88 -9.59
C ALA A 31 24.47 -11.75 -8.10
N ILE A 32 25.75 -11.77 -7.72
CA ILE A 32 26.18 -11.57 -6.33
C ILE A 32 25.70 -10.22 -5.81
N LEU A 33 25.89 -9.13 -6.57
CA LEU A 33 25.44 -7.79 -6.19
C LEU A 33 23.91 -7.72 -6.02
N PHE A 34 23.16 -8.35 -6.93
CA PHE A 34 21.70 -8.42 -6.84
C PHE A 34 21.24 -9.15 -5.57
N PHE A 35 21.88 -10.27 -5.22
CA PHE A 35 21.56 -11.01 -3.99
C PHE A 35 21.90 -10.21 -2.71
N THR A 36 23.04 -9.53 -2.65
CA THR A 36 23.41 -8.70 -1.49
C THR A 36 22.50 -7.48 -1.31
N LEU A 37 22.02 -6.90 -2.43
CA LEU A 37 21.07 -5.78 -2.38
C LEU A 37 19.67 -6.25 -1.95
N LYS A 38 19.25 -7.45 -2.39
CA LYS A 38 17.98 -8.06 -1.96
C LYS A 38 17.98 -8.36 -0.47
N GLU A 39 19.09 -8.87 0.07
CA GLU A 39 19.23 -9.19 1.50
C GLU A 39 19.18 -7.94 2.39
N SER A 40 19.75 -6.82 1.91
CA SER A 40 19.68 -5.52 2.59
C SER A 40 18.26 -4.95 2.67
N HIS A 41 17.40 -5.23 1.68
CA HIS A 41 15.99 -4.82 1.70
C HIS A 41 15.13 -5.62 2.69
N SER A 42 15.52 -6.86 3.03
CA SER A 42 14.83 -7.70 4.01
C SER A 42 15.21 -7.42 5.47
N ILE A 43 16.38 -6.80 5.73
CA ILE A 43 16.85 -6.52 7.10
C ILE A 43 16.33 -5.19 7.65
N LEU A 44 15.93 -4.23 6.79
CA LEU A 44 15.37 -2.95 7.23
C LEU A 44 13.92 -3.05 7.78
N SER A 45 13.28 -4.22 7.66
CA SER A 45 11.90 -4.45 8.13
C SER A 45 11.81 -5.17 9.48
N ALA A 46 12.94 -5.58 10.08
CA ALA A 46 12.94 -6.48 11.24
C ALA A 46 13.37 -5.83 12.57
N GLU A 47 13.75 -4.54 12.60
CA GLU A 47 14.26 -3.89 13.82
C GLU A 47 13.33 -2.77 14.32
N LYS A 48 12.10 -3.11 14.71
CA LYS A 48 11.32 -2.27 15.64
C LYS A 48 10.24 -3.05 16.39
N THR A 49 10.62 -4.08 17.15
CA THR A 49 9.77 -4.57 18.26
C THR A 49 10.62 -5.26 19.32
N GLU A 50 11.31 -4.47 20.14
CA GLU A 50 11.48 -4.77 21.56
C GLU A 50 11.53 -3.44 22.32
N GLN A 51 11.10 -3.48 23.59
CA GLN A 51 10.91 -2.38 24.55
C GLN A 51 9.48 -1.81 24.61
N ILE A 52 8.61 -2.44 25.41
CA ILE A 52 8.20 -1.92 26.74
C ILE A 52 7.14 -2.88 27.31
N SER A 53 7.54 -3.61 28.35
CA SER A 53 6.64 -4.21 29.34
C SER A 53 7.10 -3.77 30.73
N LYS A 54 6.11 -3.47 31.57
CA LYS A 54 6.15 -3.12 33.01
C LYS A 54 6.25 -1.63 33.35
N LYS A 55 5.09 -1.04 33.66
CA LYS A 55 4.83 -0.59 35.04
C LYS A 55 3.32 -0.56 35.35
N SER A 56 2.95 -1.31 36.38
CA SER A 56 1.70 -1.22 37.14
C SER A 56 1.62 0.12 37.85
N ASP A 57 0.46 0.76 37.92
CA ASP A 57 -0.14 1.18 39.18
C ASP A 57 -1.63 1.52 38.99
N GLN A 58 -2.45 0.83 39.80
CA GLN A 58 -3.86 1.12 40.00
C GLN A 58 -4.01 2.40 40.81
N GLN A 59 -4.87 3.31 40.36
CA GLN A 59 -5.54 4.22 41.29
C GLN A 59 -6.97 4.53 40.80
N THR A 60 -7.91 4.06 41.61
CA THR A 60 -9.33 4.39 41.66
C THR A 60 -9.54 5.90 41.80
N SER A 61 -10.49 6.50 41.07
CA SER A 61 -11.69 7.19 41.64
C SER A 61 -12.43 8.09 40.64
N THR A 62 -13.75 7.90 40.62
CA THR A 62 -14.85 8.91 40.52
C THR A 62 -15.17 9.64 39.20
N THR A 63 -16.35 9.29 38.68
CA THR A 63 -17.34 10.10 37.93
C THR A 63 -17.72 11.39 38.68
N PRO A 64 -18.12 12.48 37.98
CA PRO A 64 -19.55 12.73 37.76
C PRO A 64 -19.93 13.30 36.36
N SER A 65 -21.12 12.86 35.90
CA SER A 65 -22.15 13.51 35.04
C SER A 65 -21.78 14.49 33.93
N THR A 66 -22.11 14.19 32.66
CA THR A 66 -23.43 14.36 31.97
C THR A 66 -23.46 15.65 31.16
N GLU A 67 -23.19 15.55 29.86
CA GLU A 67 -23.87 16.34 28.83
C GLU A 67 -24.17 15.41 27.64
N GLN A 68 -25.46 15.13 27.46
CA GLN A 68 -25.99 14.40 26.32
C GLN A 68 -26.03 15.33 25.12
N THR A 69 -25.26 15.02 24.09
CA THR A 69 -25.58 15.47 22.72
C THR A 69 -25.91 14.23 21.91
N SER A 70 -27.20 14.09 21.60
CA SER A 70 -27.76 13.06 20.75
C SER A 70 -27.22 13.20 19.32
N VAL A 71 -26.14 12.49 19.01
CA VAL A 71 -25.80 12.21 17.61
C VAL A 71 -26.71 11.07 17.17
N ASN A 72 -27.66 11.41 16.31
CA ASN A 72 -28.51 10.46 15.60
C ASN A 72 -27.62 9.38 14.98
N GLN A 73 -27.69 8.17 15.52
CA GLN A 73 -27.27 6.98 14.81
C GLN A 73 -28.09 6.95 13.52
N ALA A 74 -27.45 7.21 12.40
CA ALA A 74 -27.98 6.81 11.12
C ALA A 74 -28.16 5.30 11.21
N ASN A 75 -29.43 4.87 11.22
CA ASN A 75 -29.80 3.47 11.06
C ASN A 75 -29.30 3.02 9.69
N ASP A 76 -28.05 2.56 9.65
CA ASP A 76 -27.54 1.82 8.52
C ASP A 76 -28.22 0.46 8.60
N ASN A 77 -29.07 0.18 7.60
CA ASN A 77 -29.73 -1.10 7.47
C ASN A 77 -28.64 -2.14 7.18
N ASN A 78 -28.00 -2.65 8.24
CA ASN A 78 -26.97 -3.66 8.17
C ASN A 78 -27.59 -4.95 7.64
N SER A 79 -27.63 -5.04 6.32
CA SER A 79 -27.90 -6.28 5.62
C SER A 79 -26.67 -7.12 5.85
N GLU A 80 -26.74 -8.01 6.85
CA GLU A 80 -25.65 -8.87 7.25
C GLU A 80 -25.08 -9.58 6.01
N VAL A 81 -23.82 -9.28 5.68
CA VAL A 81 -23.14 -9.83 4.50
C VAL A 81 -22.97 -11.33 4.71
N ASN A 82 -23.43 -12.13 3.76
CA ASN A 82 -23.19 -13.57 3.78
C ASN A 82 -21.75 -13.84 3.30
N TRP A 83 -20.94 -14.49 4.14
CA TRP A 83 -19.53 -14.80 3.86
C TRP A 83 -19.33 -16.27 3.52
N VAL A 84 -18.47 -16.56 2.55
CA VAL A 84 -18.17 -17.92 2.09
C VAL A 84 -16.69 -18.20 2.22
N GLN A 85 -16.35 -19.35 2.80
CA GLN A 85 -14.98 -19.86 2.89
C GLN A 85 -14.40 -20.09 1.50
N GLN A 86 -13.15 -19.68 1.29
CA GLN A 86 -12.44 -19.94 0.04
C GLN A 86 -11.44 -21.07 0.23
N ASP A 87 -11.30 -21.91 -0.80
CA ASP A 87 -10.33 -23.02 -0.83
C ASP A 87 -8.90 -22.55 -1.12
N SER A 88 -8.76 -21.40 -1.78
CA SER A 88 -7.49 -20.75 -2.10
C SER A 88 -7.31 -19.47 -1.29
N ASP A 89 -6.05 -19.05 -1.12
CA ASP A 89 -5.71 -17.80 -0.44
C ASP A 89 -6.37 -16.59 -1.11
N VAL A 90 -7.09 -15.81 -0.32
CA VAL A 90 -7.73 -14.56 -0.74
C VAL A 90 -6.69 -13.43 -0.73
N SER A 91 -6.63 -12.68 -1.83
CA SER A 91 -5.85 -11.44 -1.91
C SER A 91 -6.77 -10.24 -1.75
N LEU A 92 -6.38 -9.32 -0.87
CA LEU A 92 -7.08 -8.06 -0.63
C LEU A 92 -6.25 -6.88 -1.13
N PRO A 93 -6.68 -6.18 -2.20
CA PRO A 93 -6.09 -4.90 -2.59
C PRO A 93 -6.47 -3.81 -1.57
N ILE A 94 -5.46 -3.17 -0.98
CA ILE A 94 -5.62 -2.02 -0.08
C ILE A 94 -5.05 -0.79 -0.78
N LEU A 95 -5.91 0.14 -1.18
CA LEU A 95 -5.50 1.36 -1.86
C LEU A 95 -5.33 2.50 -0.86
N MET A 96 -4.14 3.07 -0.83
CA MET A 96 -3.78 4.19 0.03
C MET A 96 -3.83 5.51 -0.74
N TYR A 97 -4.61 6.45 -0.23
CA TYR A 97 -4.70 7.83 -0.70
C TYR A 97 -4.24 8.79 0.39
N HIS A 98 -3.82 10.00 0.01
CA HIS A 98 -3.58 11.12 0.92
C HIS A 98 -4.40 12.32 0.40
N ALA A 99 -3.73 13.28 -0.26
CA ALA A 99 -4.34 14.51 -0.75
C ALA A 99 -5.20 14.30 -2.01
N ILE A 100 -6.41 14.86 -1.98
CA ILE A 100 -7.35 14.90 -3.10
C ILE A 100 -7.91 16.31 -3.25
N HIS A 101 -7.26 17.13 -4.06
CA HIS A 101 -7.71 18.47 -4.39
C HIS A 101 -7.13 18.93 -5.73
N VAL A 102 -7.70 20.01 -6.27
CA VAL A 102 -7.15 20.68 -7.44
C VAL A 102 -5.87 21.37 -7.01
N MET A 103 -4.74 20.98 -7.60
CA MET A 103 -3.43 21.55 -7.28
C MET A 103 -3.41 23.08 -7.46
N ALA A 104 -2.85 23.77 -6.48
CA ALA A 104 -2.50 25.17 -6.61
C ALA A 104 -1.30 25.36 -7.57
N PRO A 105 -1.11 26.55 -8.16
CA PRO A 105 0.00 26.81 -9.09
C PRO A 105 1.38 26.49 -8.52
N GLU A 106 1.59 26.72 -7.23
CA GLU A 106 2.83 26.42 -6.52
C GLU A 106 3.08 24.90 -6.38
N GLU A 107 2.03 24.09 -6.25
CA GLU A 107 2.13 22.63 -6.13
C GLU A 107 2.37 21.98 -7.49
N ALA A 108 1.79 22.55 -8.55
CA ALA A 108 1.94 22.07 -9.92
C ALA A 108 3.37 22.26 -10.49
N SER A 109 4.18 23.10 -9.84
CA SER A 109 5.55 23.38 -10.27
C SER A 109 6.51 22.19 -10.07
N ASN A 110 6.14 21.22 -9.21
CA ASN A 110 6.94 20.05 -8.91
C ASN A 110 6.12 18.76 -9.06
N ALA A 111 6.79 17.64 -9.31
CA ALA A 111 6.15 16.33 -9.23
C ALA A 111 5.67 16.09 -7.79
N ASN A 112 4.40 15.69 -7.64
CA ASN A 112 3.78 15.41 -6.36
C ASN A 112 2.85 14.18 -6.49
N LEU A 113 2.17 13.85 -5.40
CA LEU A 113 1.29 12.68 -5.29
C LEU A 113 -0.18 13.08 -5.04
N ILE A 114 -0.53 14.35 -5.30
CA ILE A 114 -1.90 14.85 -5.13
C ILE A 114 -2.76 14.29 -6.26
N VAL A 115 -3.92 13.74 -5.93
CA VAL A 115 -4.87 13.21 -6.91
C VAL A 115 -5.95 14.25 -7.16
N ASP A 116 -6.13 14.67 -8.41
CA ASP A 116 -7.23 15.57 -8.76
C ASP A 116 -8.60 14.91 -8.46
N PRO A 117 -9.60 15.64 -7.92
CA PRO A 117 -10.92 15.08 -7.60
C PRO A 117 -11.61 14.39 -8.78
N THR A 118 -11.44 14.87 -10.01
CA THR A 118 -12.01 14.23 -11.21
C THR A 118 -11.33 12.91 -11.52
N THR A 119 -10.02 12.83 -11.26
CA THR A 119 -9.24 11.59 -11.39
C THR A 119 -9.63 10.59 -10.31
N PHE A 120 -9.74 11.03 -9.06
CA PHE A 120 -10.22 10.19 -7.97
C PHE A 120 -11.64 9.66 -8.24
N GLU A 121 -12.56 10.51 -8.69
CA GLU A 121 -13.89 10.06 -9.11
C GLU A 121 -13.82 9.01 -10.21
N SER A 122 -12.92 9.16 -11.20
CA SER A 122 -12.75 8.14 -12.24
C SER A 122 -12.29 6.79 -11.69
N HIS A 123 -11.44 6.78 -10.66
CA HIS A 123 -11.01 5.56 -9.99
C HIS A 123 -12.19 4.88 -9.29
N ILE A 124 -12.91 5.63 -8.46
CA ILE A 124 -14.07 5.11 -7.71
C ILE A 124 -15.15 4.61 -8.65
N LYS A 125 -15.47 5.39 -9.68
CA LYS A 125 -16.41 4.99 -10.72
C LYS A 125 -16.00 3.68 -11.38
N ARG A 126 -14.72 3.54 -11.75
CA ARG A 126 -14.23 2.33 -12.42
C ARG A 126 -14.39 1.09 -11.54
N VAL A 127 -14.01 1.15 -10.27
CA VAL A 127 -14.15 0.00 -9.36
C VAL A 127 -15.62 -0.30 -9.05
N SER A 128 -16.48 0.72 -8.92
CA SER A 128 -17.92 0.54 -8.77
C SER A 128 -18.55 -0.13 -10.00
N ASP A 129 -18.24 0.34 -11.21
CA ASP A 129 -18.76 -0.22 -12.47
C ASP A 129 -18.33 -1.69 -12.66
N GLU A 130 -17.16 -2.06 -12.12
CA GLU A 130 -16.65 -3.42 -12.14
C GLU A 130 -17.26 -4.36 -11.10
N GLY A 131 -18.10 -3.84 -10.21
CA GLY A 131 -18.79 -4.59 -9.18
C GLY A 131 -17.95 -4.89 -7.93
N TYR A 132 -16.92 -4.09 -7.64
CA TYR A 132 -16.13 -4.27 -6.43
C TYR A 132 -16.98 -4.03 -5.17
N TYR A 133 -16.80 -4.92 -4.19
CA TYR A 133 -17.28 -4.73 -2.83
C TYR A 133 -16.23 -3.94 -2.02
N PHE A 134 -16.60 -2.73 -1.61
CA PHE A 134 -15.77 -1.91 -0.73
C PHE A 134 -15.84 -2.45 0.69
N LEU A 135 -14.71 -2.76 1.31
CA LEU A 135 -14.65 -3.30 2.66
C LEU A 135 -14.59 -2.20 3.73
N THR A 136 -15.16 -2.47 4.90
CA THR A 136 -14.80 -1.77 6.15
C THR A 136 -13.56 -2.41 6.78
N PRO A 137 -12.92 -1.77 7.80
CA PRO A 137 -11.81 -2.38 8.53
C PRO A 137 -12.15 -3.75 9.14
N GLU A 138 -13.35 -3.91 9.69
CA GLU A 138 -13.80 -5.15 10.32
C GLU A 138 -13.96 -6.27 9.29
N GLU A 139 -14.51 -5.95 8.13
CA GLU A 139 -14.65 -6.90 7.02
C GLU A 139 -13.28 -7.25 6.42
N ALA A 140 -12.37 -6.27 6.29
CA ALA A 140 -11.00 -6.51 5.85
C ALA A 140 -10.25 -7.44 6.81
N TYR A 141 -10.37 -7.22 8.12
CA TYR A 141 -9.82 -8.12 9.13
C TYR A 141 -10.38 -9.53 9.00
N LYS A 142 -11.70 -9.66 8.80
CA LYS A 142 -12.37 -10.95 8.59
C LYS A 142 -11.83 -11.68 7.36
N VAL A 143 -11.73 -11.00 6.22
CA VAL A 143 -11.16 -11.58 4.98
C VAL A 143 -9.73 -12.10 5.22
N LEU A 144 -8.88 -11.29 5.85
CA LEU A 144 -7.46 -11.62 6.05
C LEU A 144 -7.22 -12.74 7.07
N THR A 145 -8.11 -12.92 8.04
CA THR A 145 -7.94 -13.89 9.13
C THR A 145 -8.72 -15.18 8.92
N GLU A 146 -9.85 -15.11 8.23
CA GLU A 146 -10.73 -16.27 8.03
C GLU A 146 -10.68 -16.81 6.59
N ASN A 147 -10.02 -16.13 5.64
CA ASN A 147 -9.95 -16.51 4.23
C ASN A 147 -11.35 -16.66 3.58
N VAL A 148 -12.19 -15.65 3.77
CA VAL A 148 -13.58 -15.61 3.28
C VAL A 148 -13.79 -14.49 2.26
N LEU A 149 -14.83 -14.62 1.42
CA LEU A 149 -15.31 -13.57 0.51
C LEU A 149 -16.82 -13.38 0.64
N PRO A 150 -17.37 -12.20 0.28
CA PRO A 150 -18.82 -12.02 0.18
C PRO A 150 -19.41 -13.02 -0.82
N ASN A 151 -20.51 -13.66 -0.45
CA ASN A 151 -21.15 -14.67 -1.27
C ASN A 151 -21.51 -14.10 -2.65
N GLY A 152 -21.04 -14.76 -3.71
CA GLY A 152 -21.28 -14.34 -5.08
C GLY A 152 -20.48 -13.12 -5.55
N ASN A 153 -19.55 -12.58 -4.75
CA ASN A 153 -18.68 -11.50 -5.18
C ASN A 153 -17.20 -11.75 -4.85
N PRO A 154 -16.38 -12.14 -5.84
CA PRO A 154 -14.94 -12.35 -5.63
C PRO A 154 -14.12 -11.05 -5.68
N LYS A 155 -14.72 -9.92 -6.06
CA LYS A 155 -14.02 -8.65 -6.22
C LYS A 155 -14.19 -7.80 -4.97
N ILE A 156 -13.14 -7.72 -4.17
CA ILE A 156 -13.08 -6.90 -2.95
C ILE A 156 -12.00 -5.82 -3.07
N ILE A 157 -12.19 -4.72 -2.36
CA ILE A 157 -11.21 -3.65 -2.26
C ILE A 157 -11.37 -2.92 -0.94
N TRP A 158 -10.26 -2.49 -0.34
CA TRP A 158 -10.28 -1.60 0.82
C TRP A 158 -9.64 -0.27 0.47
N LEU A 159 -10.38 0.81 0.67
CA LEU A 159 -9.91 2.17 0.43
C LEU A 159 -9.48 2.80 1.76
N THR A 160 -8.23 3.25 1.83
CA THR A 160 -7.67 3.92 3.00
C THR A 160 -7.15 5.31 2.64
N PHE A 161 -7.30 6.24 3.59
CA PHE A 161 -6.85 7.62 3.51
C PHE A 161 -6.08 7.93 4.78
N ASP A 162 -4.91 8.54 4.65
CA ASP A 162 -4.08 8.89 5.81
C ASP A 162 -4.13 10.40 6.10
N ASP A 163 -3.55 10.79 7.24
CA ASP A 163 -3.33 12.16 7.71
C ASP A 163 -4.58 12.98 8.10
N SER A 164 -5.81 12.51 7.83
CA SER A 164 -7.05 13.23 8.11
C SER A 164 -7.09 14.66 7.55
N LEU A 165 -6.57 14.84 6.34
CA LEU A 165 -6.60 16.11 5.62
C LEU A 165 -8.05 16.58 5.38
N TRP A 166 -8.25 17.89 5.37
CA TRP A 166 -9.56 18.54 5.16
C TRP A 166 -10.22 18.13 3.84
N ASP A 167 -9.39 17.90 2.81
CA ASP A 167 -9.80 17.58 1.46
C ASP A 167 -10.43 16.18 1.33
N PHE A 168 -10.21 15.30 2.30
CA PHE A 168 -11.00 14.07 2.42
C PHE A 168 -12.50 14.39 2.60
N TYR A 169 -12.83 15.33 3.49
CA TYR A 169 -14.23 15.67 3.77
C TYR A 169 -14.84 16.48 2.62
N ASP A 170 -14.10 17.44 2.07
CA ASP A 170 -14.63 18.35 1.05
C ASP A 170 -14.69 17.72 -0.35
N ASN A 171 -13.71 16.88 -0.71
CA ASN A 171 -13.60 16.34 -2.07
C ASN A 171 -13.85 14.83 -2.13
N ALA A 172 -13.16 14.03 -1.30
CA ALA A 172 -13.25 12.56 -1.40
C ALA A 172 -14.59 12.01 -0.92
N TYR A 173 -15.09 12.48 0.22
CA TYR A 173 -16.30 11.98 0.87
C TYR A 173 -17.58 12.14 0.02
N PRO A 174 -17.85 13.29 -0.65
CA PRO A 174 -19.00 13.40 -1.55
C PRO A 174 -18.95 12.41 -2.72
N ILE A 175 -17.76 12.15 -3.27
CA ILE A 175 -17.54 11.16 -4.34
C ILE A 175 -17.80 9.75 -3.79
N LEU A 176 -17.20 9.37 -2.68
CA LEU A 176 -17.42 8.06 -2.04
C LEU A 176 -18.92 7.82 -1.78
N LYS A 177 -19.62 8.84 -1.25
CA LYS A 177 -21.06 8.80 -1.00
C LYS A 177 -21.88 8.62 -2.28
N LYS A 178 -21.52 9.32 -3.37
CA LYS A 178 -22.19 9.20 -4.68
C LYS A 178 -22.16 7.75 -5.20
N TYR A 179 -21.06 7.03 -4.99
CA TYR A 179 -20.89 5.64 -5.45
C TYR A 179 -21.22 4.59 -4.38
N LYS A 180 -21.68 5.02 -3.19
CA LYS A 180 -21.88 4.13 -2.02
C LYS A 180 -20.61 3.33 -1.66
N ALA A 181 -19.46 3.92 -1.89
CA ALA A 181 -18.17 3.33 -1.59
C ALA A 181 -17.83 3.53 -0.11
N LYS A 182 -17.42 2.45 0.56
CA LYS A 182 -16.92 2.47 1.94
C LYS A 182 -15.42 2.74 1.91
N ALA A 183 -14.93 3.49 2.89
CA ALA A 183 -13.52 3.84 3.03
C ALA A 183 -13.16 4.08 4.50
N THR A 184 -11.86 4.06 4.79
CA THR A 184 -11.29 4.34 6.10
C THR A 184 -10.41 5.57 6.03
N ASN A 185 -10.55 6.49 6.99
CA ASN A 185 -9.61 7.60 7.19
C ASN A 185 -8.86 7.39 8.50
N ASN A 186 -7.53 7.32 8.42
CA ASN A 186 -6.62 7.09 9.54
C ASN A 186 -6.23 8.46 10.13
N VAL A 187 -6.87 8.80 11.24
CA VAL A 187 -6.84 10.15 11.82
C VAL A 187 -5.62 10.39 12.68
N ILE A 188 -4.90 11.48 12.40
CA ILE A 188 -3.89 12.02 13.33
C ILE A 188 -4.63 12.83 14.40
N THR A 189 -4.89 12.21 15.54
CA THR A 189 -5.77 12.77 16.57
C THR A 189 -5.26 14.09 17.18
N SER A 190 -3.98 14.41 17.06
CA SER A 190 -3.41 15.68 17.56
C SER A 190 -3.70 16.89 16.66
N THR A 191 -4.17 16.70 15.42
CA THR A 191 -4.37 17.79 14.44
C THR A 191 -5.84 18.13 14.19
N VAL A 192 -6.77 17.32 14.70
CA VAL A 192 -8.21 17.48 14.49
C VAL A 192 -8.89 18.04 15.74
N GLY A 193 -9.76 19.05 15.58
CA GLY A 193 -10.58 19.61 16.67
C GLY A 193 -9.91 20.70 17.51
N ASN A 194 -8.75 21.20 17.07
CA ASN A 194 -8.08 22.37 17.66
C ASN A 194 -8.58 23.68 17.05
#